data_AF-A0A2A9BMP1-F1
#
_entry.id   AF-A0A2A9BMP1-F1
#
_cell.length_a   1.000
_cell.length_b   1.000
_cell.length_c   1.000
_cell.angle_alpha   90.00
_cell.angle_beta   90.00
_cell.angle_gamma   90.00
#
_symmetry.space_group_name_H-M   'P 1'
#
loop_
_entity.id
_entity.type
_entity.pdbx_description
1 polymer ?
#
loop_
_entity_poly.entity_id
_entity_poly.type
_entity_poly.pdbx_seq_one_letter_code
_entity_poly.pdbx_strand_id
1 'polypeptide(L)'
;MDTTTLSEVRNTLADWVGGHIIIEKKEQEDLDKTIMKLEDFSFQHRGETVDDYTASTLLQLKGEGKVISDEASVPLPHSIFEIPLEELNNVKKQSAELVFLTNRASYHMSYNAN
;
A
#
# COMPACT_ATOMS: atom_id res chain seq x y z
N MET A 1 6.24 -16.93 -9.51
CA MET A 1 5.83 -15.86 -8.59
C MET A 1 6.69 -16.00 -7.34
N ASP A 2 7.70 -15.16 -7.21
CA ASP A 2 8.71 -15.24 -6.16
C ASP A 2 8.07 -14.87 -4.81
N THR A 3 7.87 -15.87 -3.95
CA THR A 3 7.34 -15.71 -2.57
C THR A 3 8.19 -14.76 -1.70
N THR A 4 9.38 -14.41 -2.17
CA THR A 4 10.32 -13.48 -1.55
C THR A 4 9.78 -12.04 -1.50
N THR A 5 9.04 -11.57 -2.51
CA THR A 5 8.65 -10.15 -2.60
C THR A 5 7.55 -9.76 -1.61
N LEU A 6 6.52 -10.59 -1.43
CA LEU A 6 5.46 -10.33 -0.45
C LEU A 6 5.98 -10.38 0.99
N SER A 7 6.91 -11.29 1.26
CA SER A 7 7.56 -11.43 2.56
C SER A 7 8.36 -10.17 2.93
N GLU A 8 9.07 -9.58 1.96
CA GLU A 8 9.79 -8.32 2.16
C GLU A 8 8.86 -7.14 2.46
N VAL A 9 7.76 -7.03 1.70
CA VAL A 9 6.72 -6.01 1.95
C VAL A 9 6.17 -6.16 3.37
N ARG A 10 5.80 -7.39 3.75
CA ARG A 10 5.28 -7.70 5.09
C ARG A 10 6.27 -7.34 6.20
N ASN A 11 7.53 -7.76 6.09
CA ASN A 11 8.54 -7.48 7.09
C ASN A 11 8.81 -5.97 7.22
N THR A 12 8.83 -5.27 6.10
CA THR A 12 9.02 -3.81 6.07
C THR A 12 7.85 -3.09 6.73
N LEU A 13 6.61 -3.46 6.40
CA LEU A 13 5.42 -2.88 7.04
C LEU A 13 5.38 -3.17 8.53
N ALA A 14 5.78 -4.37 8.96
CA ALA A 14 5.85 -4.73 10.37
C ALA A 14 6.81 -3.84 11.17
N ASP A 15 7.91 -3.42 10.57
CA ASP A 15 8.87 -2.48 11.18
C ASP A 15 8.29 -1.05 11.25
N TRP A 16 7.43 -0.68 10.29
CA TRP A 16 6.81 0.64 10.22
C TRP A 16 5.56 0.78 11.09
N VAL A 17 5.02 -0.32 11.62
CA VAL A 17 3.86 -0.29 12.53
C VAL A 17 4.18 0.57 13.75
N GLY A 18 3.29 1.50 14.06
CA GLY A 18 3.40 2.48 15.13
C GLY A 18 3.96 3.83 14.68
N GLY A 19 4.52 3.94 13.47
CA GLY A 19 5.05 5.19 12.93
C GLY A 19 4.20 5.81 11.81
N HIS A 20 4.71 6.87 11.20
CA HIS A 20 4.04 7.55 10.09
C HIS A 20 4.60 7.04 8.77
N ILE A 21 3.71 6.70 7.85
CA ILE A 21 4.06 6.29 6.50
C ILE A 21 3.46 7.27 5.51
N ILE A 22 4.19 7.47 4.42
CA ILE A 22 3.77 8.26 3.27
C ILE A 22 3.63 7.27 2.12
N ILE A 23 2.50 7.29 1.43
CA ILE A 23 2.20 6.40 0.31
C ILE A 23 1.89 7.27 -0.89
N GLU A 24 2.76 7.24 -1.88
CA GLU A 24 2.58 7.92 -3.16
C GLU A 24 2.11 6.89 -4.18
N LYS A 25 0.88 7.04 -4.65
CA LYS A 25 0.27 6.21 -5.67
C LYS A 25 0.33 6.99 -6.99
N LYS A 26 1.08 6.45 -7.94
CA LYS A 26 1.23 7.03 -9.28
C LYS A 26 0.49 6.19 -10.32
N GLU A 27 -0.54 6.77 -10.91
CA GLU A 27 -1.35 6.18 -11.98
C GLU A 27 -1.22 7.03 -13.25
N GLN A 28 -0.38 6.58 -14.19
CA GLN A 28 -0.12 7.31 -15.44
C GLN A 28 0.34 8.77 -15.21
N GLU A 29 -0.59 9.73 -15.26
CA GLU A 29 -0.36 11.17 -15.07
C GLU A 29 -0.83 11.68 -13.70
N ASP A 30 -1.54 10.85 -12.92
CA ASP A 30 -2.07 11.20 -11.61
C ASP A 30 -1.13 10.73 -10.49
N LEU A 31 -0.93 11.59 -9.48
CA LEU A 31 -0.11 11.30 -8.30
C LEU A 31 -0.91 11.63 -7.04
N ASP A 32 -1.45 10.60 -6.42
CA ASP A 32 -2.08 10.68 -5.11
C ASP A 32 -1.04 10.49 -4.01
N LYS A 33 -1.04 11.35 -2.99
CA LYS A 33 -0.16 11.22 -1.82
C LYS A 33 -0.98 11.00 -0.57
N THR A 34 -0.84 9.84 0.06
CA THR A 34 -1.49 9.53 1.34
C THR A 34 -0.47 9.61 2.47
N ILE A 35 -0.82 10.29 3.56
CA ILE A 35 -0.01 10.32 4.78
C ILE A 35 -0.86 9.73 5.89
N MET A 36 -0.41 8.64 6.48
CA MET A 36 -1.13 7.95 7.55
C MET A 36 -0.18 7.43 8.62
N LYS A 37 -0.68 7.33 9.84
CA LYS A 37 0.00 6.63 10.92
C LYS A 37 -0.33 5.15 10.81
N LEU A 38 0.62 4.30 10.48
CA LEU A 38 0.38 2.87 10.34
C LEU A 38 0.17 2.26 11.74
N GLU A 39 -1.05 1.87 12.06
CA GLU A 39 -1.38 1.23 13.34
C GLU A 39 -1.38 -0.29 13.23
N ASP A 40 -1.87 -0.83 12.12
CA ASP A 40 -1.94 -2.26 11.85
C ASP A 40 -1.95 -2.49 10.35
N PHE A 41 -1.60 -3.70 9.90
CA PHE A 41 -1.78 -4.09 8.51
C PHE A 41 -2.25 -5.53 8.40
N SER A 42 -2.98 -5.84 7.33
CA SER A 42 -3.53 -7.17 7.09
C SER A 42 -3.47 -7.48 5.60
N PHE A 43 -3.11 -8.72 5.26
CA PHE A 43 -3.21 -9.21 3.89
C PHE A 43 -4.52 -9.99 3.76
N GLN A 44 -5.43 -9.47 2.95
CA GLN A 44 -6.69 -10.12 2.62
C GLN A 44 -6.52 -10.87 1.31
N HIS A 45 -6.79 -12.17 1.32
CA HIS A 45 -6.95 -12.92 0.08
C HIS A 45 -8.43 -12.89 -0.27
N ARG A 46 -8.81 -12.13 -1.31
CA ARG A 46 -10.16 -12.22 -1.84
C ARG A 46 -10.25 -13.53 -2.63
N GLY A 47 -10.66 -14.60 -1.95
CA GLY A 47 -10.94 -15.89 -2.58
C GLY A 47 -12.05 -15.74 -3.62
N GLU A 48 -11.98 -16.57 -4.66
CA GLU A 48 -12.89 -16.62 -5.82
C GLU A 48 -14.35 -16.38 -5.41
N THR A 49 -14.87 -15.19 -5.71
CA THR A 49 -16.32 -14.97 -5.77
C THR A 49 -16.79 -15.32 -7.17
N VAL A 50 -18.02 -15.82 -7.28
CA VAL A 50 -18.68 -16.45 -8.45
C VAL A 50 -18.65 -15.67 -9.78
N ASP A 51 -18.07 -14.49 -9.80
CA ASP A 51 -17.89 -13.61 -10.96
C ASP A 51 -16.39 -13.43 -11.19
N ASP A 52 -15.80 -14.30 -12.02
CA ASP A 52 -14.58 -14.20 -12.86
C ASP A 52 -13.48 -13.15 -12.54
N TYR A 53 -13.35 -12.71 -11.29
CA TYR A 53 -12.33 -11.80 -10.80
C TYR A 53 -11.32 -12.68 -10.05
N THR A 54 -10.19 -12.88 -10.71
CA THR A 54 -8.99 -13.55 -10.22
C THR A 54 -8.72 -13.29 -8.74
N ALA A 55 -8.23 -14.30 -8.03
CA ALA A 55 -7.85 -14.21 -6.63
C ALA A 55 -6.78 -13.13 -6.41
N SER A 56 -7.19 -11.91 -6.06
CA SER A 56 -6.27 -10.80 -5.79
C SER A 56 -5.92 -10.76 -4.30
N THR A 57 -4.63 -10.70 -3.99
CA THR A 57 -4.16 -10.38 -2.64
C THR A 57 -4.29 -8.87 -2.45
N LEU A 58 -4.97 -8.44 -1.39
CA LEU A 58 -5.18 -7.05 -1.03
C LEU A 58 -4.42 -6.75 0.25
N LEU A 59 -3.57 -5.73 0.24
CA LEU A 59 -2.91 -5.22 1.43
C LEU A 59 -3.79 -4.12 2.02
N GLN A 60 -4.26 -4.34 3.24
CA GLN A 60 -5.03 -3.37 4.00
C GLN A 60 -4.15 -2.77 5.08
N LEU A 61 -3.86 -1.47 4.97
CA LEU A 61 -3.15 -0.68 5.97
C LEU A 61 -4.20 0.02 6.82
N LYS A 62 -4.14 -0.13 8.14
CA LYS A 62 -5.04 0.50 9.09
C LYS A 62 -4.27 1.57 9.85
N GLY A 63 -4.90 2.71 10.01
CA GLY A 63 -4.24 3.88 10.55
C GLY A 63 -4.94 5.18 10.24
N GLU A 64 -4.94 6.09 11.20
CA GLU A 64 -5.43 7.45 10.98
C GLU A 64 -4.54 8.18 9.97
N GLY A 65 -5.15 8.76 8.94
CA GLY A 65 -4.41 9.47 7.91
C GLY A 65 -5.29 10.31 7.01
N LYS A 66 -4.65 10.92 6.02
CA LYS A 66 -5.28 11.76 5.01
C LYS A 66 -4.68 11.51 3.64
N VAL A 67 -5.53 11.47 2.64
CA VAL A 67 -5.16 11.47 1.22
C VAL A 67 -5.04 12.92 0.80
N ILE A 68 -3.97 13.23 0.10
CA ILE A 68 -3.63 14.53 -0.47
C ILE A 68 -3.57 14.31 -1.97
N SER A 69 -4.60 14.78 -2.66
CA SER A 69 -4.67 14.83 -4.12
C SER A 69 -4.59 16.30 -4.57
N ASP A 70 -4.48 16.55 -5.87
CA ASP A 70 -4.33 17.90 -6.43
C ASP A 70 -5.46 18.87 -6.01
N GLU A 71 -6.70 18.36 -5.93
CA GLU A 71 -7.88 19.16 -5.57
C GLU A 71 -8.08 19.36 -4.06
N ALA A 72 -7.72 18.39 -3.21
CA ALA A 72 -8.06 18.45 -1.79
C ALA A 72 -7.26 17.47 -0.91
N SER A 73 -7.15 17.81 0.38
CA SER A 73 -6.75 16.86 1.41
C SER A 73 -7.98 16.33 2.15
N VAL A 74 -8.26 15.04 2.02
CA VAL A 74 -9.40 14.37 2.67
C VAL A 74 -8.91 13.33 3.69
N PRO A 75 -9.54 13.18 4.85
CA PRO A 75 -9.20 12.12 5.79
C PRO A 75 -9.49 10.74 5.17
N LEU A 76 -8.69 9.74 5.55
CA LEU A 76 -8.92 8.37 5.10
C LEU A 76 -10.28 7.86 5.61
N PRO A 77 -11.16 7.38 4.73
CA PRO A 77 -12.41 6.78 5.17
C PRO A 77 -12.08 5.53 6.00
N HIS A 78 -12.68 5.43 7.18
CA HIS A 78 -12.42 4.34 8.14
C HIS A 78 -10.98 4.21 8.62
N SER A 79 -10.10 5.19 8.36
CA SER A 79 -8.68 5.08 8.69
C SER A 79 -8.05 3.83 8.06
N ILE A 80 -8.46 3.50 6.83
CA ILE A 80 -7.99 2.31 6.12
C ILE A 80 -7.54 2.71 4.71
N PHE A 81 -6.38 2.20 4.30
CA PHE A 81 -5.85 2.33 2.95
C PHE A 81 -5.63 0.94 2.35
N GLU A 82 -6.21 0.68 1.17
CA GLU A 82 -6.20 -0.62 0.53
C GLU A 82 -5.38 -0.60 -0.76
N ILE A 83 -4.44 -1.53 -0.86
CA ILE A 83 -3.54 -1.66 -2.00
C ILE A 83 -3.76 -3.03 -2.64
N PRO A 84 -4.30 -3.11 -3.86
CA PRO A 84 -4.36 -4.37 -4.59
C PRO A 84 -2.95 -4.79 -5.00
N LEU A 85 -2.47 -5.91 -4.46
CA LEU A 85 -1.20 -6.52 -4.84
C LEU A 85 -1.36 -7.50 -6.03
N GLU A 86 -2.37 -7.25 -6.87
CA GLU A 86 -2.58 -8.01 -8.09
C GLU A 86 -1.42 -7.76 -9.06
N GLU A 87 -0.83 -8.86 -9.54
CA GLU A 87 0.34 -8.83 -10.42
C GLU A 87 1.47 -7.97 -9.82
N LEU A 88 1.75 -8.14 -8.53
CA LEU A 88 2.84 -7.46 -7.84
C LEU A 88 4.18 -7.78 -8.53
N ASN A 89 4.79 -6.74 -9.08
CA ASN A 89 6.03 -6.81 -9.83
C ASN A 89 7.01 -5.72 -9.34
N ASN A 90 8.31 -5.92 -9.60
CA ASN A 90 9.34 -4.90 -9.35
C ASN A 90 9.33 -4.34 -7.91
N VAL A 91 9.18 -5.19 -6.89
CA VAL A 91 9.31 -4.76 -5.49
C VAL A 91 10.77 -4.40 -5.21
N LYS A 92 11.01 -3.13 -4.87
CA LYS A 92 12.30 -2.59 -4.45
C LYS A 92 12.16 -2.01 -3.06
N LYS A 93 12.87 -2.62 -2.12
CA LYS A 93 13.06 -2.07 -0.78
C LYS A 93 14.37 -1.30 -0.73
N GLN A 94 14.33 -0.10 -0.16
CA GLN A 94 15.45 0.73 0.24
C GLN A 94 15.41 0.95 1.75
N SER A 95 16.42 1.62 2.33
CA SER A 95 16.62 1.72 3.79
C SER A 95 15.39 2.20 4.59
N ALA A 96 14.57 3.08 4.02
CA ALA A 96 13.33 3.57 4.62
C ALA A 96 12.20 3.74 3.59
N GLU A 97 12.34 3.12 2.42
CA GLU A 97 11.41 3.28 1.30
C GLU A 97 11.10 1.94 0.66
N LEU A 98 9.89 1.76 0.18
CA LEU A 98 9.38 0.55 -0.44
C LEU A 98 8.62 0.93 -1.70
N VAL A 99 9.19 0.62 -2.85
CA VAL A 99 8.59 0.84 -4.16
C VAL A 99 8.10 -0.49 -4.70
N PHE A 100 6.90 -0.54 -5.26
CA PHE A 100 6.43 -1.70 -5.99
C PHE A 100 5.43 -1.30 -7.07
N LEU A 101 5.36 -2.14 -8.10
CA LEU A 101 4.46 -1.93 -9.21
C LEU A 101 3.38 -3.01 -9.19
N THR A 102 2.17 -2.59 -9.49
CA THR A 102 1.02 -3.47 -9.69
C THR A 102 0.56 -3.33 -11.13
N ASN A 103 -0.43 -4.11 -11.57
CA ASN A 103 -1.00 -3.96 -12.91
C ASN A 103 -1.56 -2.54 -13.16
N ARG A 104 -2.07 -1.89 -12.11
CA ARG A 104 -2.80 -0.62 -12.21
C ARG A 104 -1.94 0.62 -11.94
N ALA A 105 -1.08 0.54 -10.93
CA ALA A 105 -0.37 1.70 -10.39
C ALA A 105 1.02 1.35 -9.86
N SER A 106 1.89 2.35 -9.80
CA SER A 106 3.14 2.30 -9.04
C SER A 106 2.92 2.88 -7.66
N TYR A 107 3.33 2.16 -6.63
CA TYR A 107 3.24 2.60 -5.24
C TYR A 107 4.63 2.84 -4.70
N HIS A 108 4.84 4.01 -4.11
CA HIS A 108 6.05 4.36 -3.40
C HIS A 108 5.68 4.66 -1.95
N MET A 109 6.14 3.84 -1.02
CA MET A 109 5.93 4.04 0.40
C MET A 109 7.23 4.48 1.07
N SER A 110 7.18 5.49 1.93
CA SER A 110 8.32 5.96 2.70
C SER A 110 7.96 6.02 4.17
N TYR A 111 8.85 5.51 5.01
CA TYR A 111 8.70 5.60 6.46
C TYR A 111 9.24 6.92 6.98
N ASN A 112 8.44 7.55 7.83
CA ASN A 112 8.80 8.75 8.55
C ASN A 112 8.72 8.48 10.06
N ALA A 113 9.88 8.27 10.67
CA ALA A 113 10.02 8.24 12.12
C ALA A 113 9.84 9.68 12.64
N ASN A 114 8.64 9.97 13.14
CA ASN A 114 8.34 11.24 13.79
C ASN A 114 9.03 11.35 15.15
#